data_AF-A0A0F9AI82-F1
#
_entry.id   AF-A0A0F9AI82-F1
#
_cell.length_a   1.000
_cell.length_b   1.000
_cell.length_c   1.000
_cell.angle_alpha   90.00
_cell.angle_beta   90.00
_cell.angle_gamma   90.00
#
_symmetry.space_group_name_H-M   'P 1'
#
loop_
_entity.id
_entity.type
_entity.pdbx_description
1 polymer ?
#
loop_
_entity_poly.entity_id
_entity_poly.type
_entity_poly.pdbx_seq_one_letter_code
_entity_poly.pdbx_strand_id
1 'polypeptide(L)'
;PLEWYSAAAFKSGWIEYSYDNKKYTKIKNWRRDEFLEKTKEYVLRRPKSQIMGDLPPFSRLLTILNIEDASFIGAYERERHNLEDFLDAATKMPGFEKYSHILAILAKLRQIVGLAKVDSCVEKVREYLAEENGNGKVTIGLHHKVVSALLEAKLSEFNPIILNGEMSPEKKLRAENTFREDPTRKVMLASILAAGEGLNFQFCSYAILLERQWNTPKEVQFEGRFHRRGTKLPVTVEYLVARGSIDEWLTELVEKKRHWINSALEKGTTFGPEEGEEDFSFNYMELANMCAQGKLK
;
A
#
# COMPACT_ATOMS: atom_id res chain seq x y z
N PRO A 1 10.52 -16.69 -30.63
CA PRO A 1 9.57 -16.26 -29.57
C PRO A 1 9.22 -17.46 -28.69
N LEU A 2 8.87 -17.27 -27.42
CA LEU A 2 8.30 -18.35 -26.60
C LEU A 2 6.96 -18.76 -27.19
N GLU A 3 6.92 -19.91 -27.85
CA GLU A 3 5.70 -20.44 -28.43
C GLU A 3 5.05 -21.40 -27.44
N TRP A 4 3.92 -20.95 -26.91
CA TRP A 4 2.98 -21.81 -26.21
C TRP A 4 1.97 -22.33 -27.23
N TYR A 5 1.62 -23.62 -27.14
CA TYR A 5 0.69 -24.26 -28.08
C TYR A 5 -0.63 -23.48 -28.26
N SER A 6 -1.16 -22.89 -27.17
CA SER A 6 -2.22 -21.89 -27.21
C SER A 6 -2.30 -21.16 -25.86
N ALA A 7 -3.02 -20.03 -25.81
CA ALA A 7 -3.28 -19.34 -24.55
C ALA A 7 -4.07 -20.22 -23.56
N ALA A 8 -4.97 -21.08 -24.06
CA ALA A 8 -5.72 -22.04 -23.25
C ALA A 8 -4.81 -23.13 -22.68
N ALA A 9 -3.92 -23.70 -23.51
CA ALA A 9 -2.93 -24.70 -23.07
C ALA A 9 -1.92 -24.12 -22.08
N PHE A 10 -1.53 -22.86 -22.27
CA PHE A 10 -0.71 -22.15 -21.29
C PHE A 10 -1.45 -22.04 -19.95
N LYS A 11 -2.67 -21.51 -19.95
CA LYS A 11 -3.48 -21.35 -18.74
C LYS A 11 -3.69 -22.67 -18.00
N SER A 12 -4.17 -23.72 -18.67
CA SER A 12 -4.43 -25.02 -18.04
C SER A 12 -3.15 -25.75 -17.62
N GLY A 13 -2.08 -25.62 -18.41
CA GLY A 13 -0.82 -26.30 -18.16
C GLY A 13 0.01 -25.65 -17.06
N TRP A 14 0.06 -24.31 -17.02
CA TRP A 14 1.06 -23.54 -16.27
C TRP A 14 0.50 -22.72 -15.13
N ILE A 15 -0.76 -22.30 -15.20
CA ILE A 15 -1.35 -21.43 -14.20
C ILE A 15 -2.28 -22.26 -13.31
N GLU A 16 -2.18 -22.05 -12.01
CA GLU A 16 -3.08 -22.62 -11.02
C GLU A 16 -4.48 -22.00 -11.19
N TYR A 17 -5.51 -22.84 -11.14
CA TYR A 17 -6.90 -22.42 -11.25
C TYR A 17 -7.55 -22.51 -9.87
N SER A 18 -7.97 -21.37 -9.33
CA SER A 18 -8.82 -21.34 -8.14
C SER A 18 -10.24 -21.69 -8.58
N TYR A 19 -10.74 -22.82 -8.08
CA TYR A 19 -12.10 -23.28 -8.33
C TYR A 19 -13.13 -22.42 -7.60
N ASP A 20 -12.79 -21.91 -6.42
CA ASP A 20 -13.65 -21.01 -5.64
C ASP A 20 -13.94 -19.71 -6.40
N ASN A 21 -12.92 -19.13 -7.03
CA ASN A 21 -13.05 -17.87 -7.77
C ASN A 21 -13.22 -18.02 -9.27
N LYS A 22 -13.18 -19.25 -9.79
CA LYS A 22 -13.20 -19.56 -11.22
C LYS A 22 -12.14 -18.76 -12.01
N LYS A 23 -10.96 -18.53 -11.43
CA LYS A 23 -9.91 -17.67 -11.98
C LYS A 23 -8.54 -18.34 -11.93
N TYR A 24 -7.71 -18.02 -12.91
CA TYR A 24 -6.29 -18.38 -12.93
C TYR A 24 -5.50 -17.41 -12.03
N THR A 25 -4.65 -17.94 -11.15
CA THR A 25 -4.01 -17.16 -10.07
C THR A 25 -2.50 -16.98 -10.29
N LYS A 26 -1.71 -18.04 -10.13
CA LYS A 26 -0.23 -18.01 -10.17
C LYS A 26 0.34 -19.13 -11.02
N ILE A 27 1.62 -19.02 -11.40
CA ILE A 27 2.33 -20.17 -11.99
C ILE A 27 2.31 -21.31 -10.98
N LYS A 28 1.91 -22.51 -11.42
CA LYS A 28 1.91 -23.73 -10.61
C LYS A 28 3.28 -23.92 -9.99
N ASN A 29 3.31 -24.14 -8.68
CA ASN A 29 4.58 -24.15 -7.92
C ASN A 29 5.58 -25.16 -8.51
N TRP A 30 5.12 -26.35 -8.92
CA TRP A 30 5.97 -27.40 -9.51
C TRP A 30 6.46 -27.10 -10.93
N ARG A 31 5.90 -26.11 -11.64
CA ARG A 31 6.37 -25.65 -12.96
C ARG A 31 7.16 -24.36 -12.89
N ARG A 32 7.38 -23.81 -11.69
CA ARG A 32 7.99 -22.51 -11.49
C ARG A 32 9.41 -22.43 -12.06
N ASP A 33 10.28 -23.36 -11.69
CA ASP A 33 11.68 -23.32 -12.14
C ASP A 33 11.78 -23.52 -13.65
N GLU A 34 10.96 -24.41 -14.21
CA GLU A 34 10.83 -24.59 -15.65
C GLU A 34 10.36 -23.31 -16.34
N PHE A 35 9.40 -22.60 -15.75
CA PHE A 35 8.89 -21.33 -16.28
C PHE A 35 9.95 -20.23 -16.26
N LEU A 36 10.69 -20.10 -15.15
CA LEU A 36 11.79 -19.14 -15.03
C LEU A 36 12.90 -19.43 -16.04
N GLU A 37 13.27 -20.70 -16.21
CA GLU A 37 14.28 -21.13 -17.17
C GLU A 37 13.85 -20.84 -18.62
N LYS A 38 12.59 -21.14 -18.97
CA LYS A 38 12.03 -20.85 -20.30
C LYS A 38 11.97 -19.36 -20.60
N THR A 39 11.74 -18.53 -19.58
CA THR A 39 11.56 -17.07 -19.73
C THR A 39 12.83 -16.25 -19.52
N LYS A 40 13.95 -16.88 -19.13
CA LYS A 40 15.20 -16.18 -18.76
C LYS A 40 15.77 -15.27 -19.86
N GLU A 41 15.60 -15.64 -21.13
CA GLU A 41 16.09 -14.85 -22.28
C GLU A 41 15.17 -13.67 -22.62
N TYR A 42 13.93 -13.72 -22.15
CA TYR A 42 12.90 -12.71 -22.43
C TYR A 42 12.68 -11.74 -21.27
N VAL A 43 13.00 -12.17 -20.03
CA VAL A 43 12.80 -11.38 -18.81
C VAL A 43 14.16 -11.09 -18.17
N LEU A 44 14.64 -9.87 -18.38
CA LEU A 44 15.81 -9.36 -17.65
C LEU A 44 15.38 -8.84 -16.28
N ARG A 45 15.62 -9.63 -15.24
CA ARG A 45 15.45 -9.22 -13.84
C ARG A 45 16.78 -9.32 -13.11
N ARG A 46 17.15 -8.27 -12.39
CA ARG A 46 18.30 -8.23 -11.48
C ARG A 46 17.83 -7.63 -10.16
N PRO A 47 18.02 -8.31 -9.01
CA PRO A 47 17.67 -7.75 -7.71
C PRO A 47 18.51 -6.50 -7.42
N LYS A 48 17.97 -5.57 -6.62
CA LYS A 48 18.69 -4.33 -6.25
C LYS A 48 20.07 -4.64 -5.66
N SER A 49 20.15 -5.67 -4.81
CA SER A 49 21.40 -6.16 -4.19
C SER A 49 22.47 -6.63 -5.17
N GLN A 50 22.11 -7.03 -6.40
CA GLN A 50 23.08 -7.45 -7.42
C GLN A 50 23.65 -6.27 -8.24
N ILE A 51 22.96 -5.12 -8.26
CA ILE A 51 23.31 -3.99 -9.16
C ILE A 51 23.73 -2.74 -8.41
N MET A 52 23.13 -2.51 -7.24
CA MET A 52 23.39 -1.36 -6.40
C MET A 52 24.28 -1.87 -5.27
N GLY A 53 25.49 -1.32 -5.15
CA GLY A 53 26.48 -1.67 -4.10
C GLY A 53 25.99 -1.33 -2.69
N ASP A 54 26.78 -0.60 -1.90
CA ASP A 54 26.40 -0.17 -0.54
C ASP A 54 25.24 0.86 -0.56
N LEU A 55 24.03 0.40 -0.84
CA LEU A 55 22.83 1.14 -0.48
C LEU A 55 22.72 1.16 1.04
N PRO A 56 22.38 2.32 1.63
CA PRO A 56 22.07 2.37 3.05
C PRO A 56 20.93 1.40 3.42
N PRO A 57 20.84 0.98 4.69
CA PRO A 57 19.74 0.15 5.18
C PRO A 57 18.37 0.72 4.84
N PHE A 58 17.42 -0.17 4.57
CA PHE A 58 16.02 0.16 4.37
C PHE A 58 15.16 -0.57 5.40
N SER A 59 14.33 0.18 6.11
CA SER A 59 13.47 -0.36 7.16
C SER A 59 12.01 -0.03 6.86
N ARG A 60 11.14 -1.04 6.97
CA ARG A 60 9.70 -0.83 7.10
C ARG A 60 9.35 -0.94 8.57
N LEU A 61 8.83 0.13 9.16
CA LEU A 61 8.36 0.14 10.55
C LEU A 61 6.83 0.07 10.54
N LEU A 62 6.24 -0.86 11.27
CA LEU A 62 4.78 -0.94 11.44
C LEU A 62 4.43 -0.37 12.81
N THR A 63 3.65 0.70 12.84
CA THR A 63 3.20 1.32 14.08
C THR A 63 1.70 1.18 14.23
N ILE A 64 1.31 0.42 15.26
CA ILE A 64 -0.08 0.19 15.62
C ILE A 64 -0.55 1.35 16.52
N LEU A 65 -1.61 2.03 16.10
CA LEU A 65 -2.22 3.15 16.79
C LEU A 65 -3.50 2.70 17.47
N ASN A 66 -3.65 3.02 18.75
CA ASN A 66 -4.92 2.91 19.45
C ASN A 66 -5.64 4.25 19.35
N ILE A 67 -6.77 4.29 18.64
CA ILE A 67 -7.55 5.51 18.49
C ILE A 67 -8.61 5.56 19.59
N GLU A 68 -8.46 6.51 20.51
CA GLU A 68 -9.36 6.67 21.68
C GLU A 68 -10.44 7.74 21.46
N ASP A 69 -10.38 8.50 20.36
CA ASP A 69 -11.33 9.56 20.05
C ASP A 69 -12.74 8.98 19.86
N ALA A 70 -13.64 9.31 20.80
CA ALA A 70 -15.02 8.81 20.82
C ALA A 70 -15.84 9.23 19.58
N SER A 71 -15.53 10.40 18.99
CA SER A 71 -16.21 10.87 17.78
C SER A 71 -15.81 10.02 16.57
N PHE A 72 -14.54 9.65 16.46
CA PHE A 72 -14.06 8.70 15.46
C PHE A 72 -14.70 7.32 15.67
N ILE A 73 -14.63 6.78 16.88
CA ILE A 73 -15.18 5.45 17.19
C ILE A 73 -16.65 5.41 16.82
N GLY A 74 -17.43 6.41 17.22
CA GLY A 74 -18.85 6.51 16.88
C GLY A 74 -19.13 6.69 15.39
N ALA A 75 -18.27 7.37 14.63
CA ALA A 75 -18.39 7.49 13.19
C ALA A 75 -18.07 6.18 12.47
N TYR A 76 -17.00 5.49 12.89
CA TYR A 76 -16.58 4.21 12.33
C TYR A 76 -17.60 3.12 12.59
N GLU A 77 -18.08 2.96 13.83
CA GLU A 77 -19.08 1.95 14.19
C GLU A 77 -20.42 2.15 13.46
N ARG A 78 -20.81 3.41 13.24
CA ARG A 78 -22.02 3.71 12.47
C ARG A 78 -21.90 3.26 11.01
N GLU A 79 -20.75 3.51 10.39
CA GLU A 79 -20.48 3.08 9.01
C GLU A 79 -20.29 1.55 8.93
N ARG A 80 -19.74 0.93 9.98
CA ARG A 80 -19.63 -0.53 10.11
C ARG A 80 -21.02 -1.18 10.18
N HIS A 81 -21.93 -0.64 10.99
CA HIS A 81 -23.31 -1.12 11.04
C HIS A 81 -24.05 -0.90 9.72
N ASN A 82 -23.82 0.23 9.04
CA ASN A 82 -24.35 0.44 7.69
C ASN A 82 -23.89 -0.66 6.70
N LEU A 83 -22.64 -1.11 6.81
CA LEU A 83 -22.13 -2.23 6.03
C LEU A 83 -22.85 -3.54 6.37
N GLU A 84 -23.02 -3.81 7.66
CA GLU A 84 -23.70 -5.01 8.18
C GLU A 84 -25.16 -5.08 7.68
N ASP A 85 -25.93 -4.02 7.90
CA ASP A 85 -27.31 -3.88 7.45
C ASP A 85 -27.43 -4.07 5.92
N PHE A 86 -26.49 -3.49 5.15
CA PHE A 86 -26.48 -3.65 3.71
C PHE A 86 -26.21 -5.09 3.28
N LEU A 87 -25.25 -5.77 3.90
CA LEU A 87 -24.90 -7.15 3.56
C LEU A 87 -26.07 -8.10 3.81
N ASP A 88 -26.81 -7.89 4.91
CA ASP A 88 -28.01 -8.64 5.27
C ASP A 88 -29.15 -8.40 4.28
N ALA A 89 -29.37 -7.16 3.86
CA ALA A 89 -30.42 -6.82 2.90
C ALA A 89 -30.08 -7.22 1.45
N ALA A 90 -28.80 -7.24 1.09
CA ALA A 90 -28.33 -7.43 -0.30
C ALA A 90 -28.24 -8.90 -0.73
N THR A 91 -28.94 -9.84 -0.07
CA THR A 91 -28.92 -11.27 -0.46
C THR A 91 -29.47 -11.53 -1.87
N LYS A 92 -30.37 -10.67 -2.36
CA LYS A 92 -31.03 -10.82 -3.67
C LYS A 92 -30.64 -9.76 -4.71
N MET A 93 -29.70 -8.86 -4.39
CA MET A 93 -29.28 -7.81 -5.31
C MET A 93 -28.40 -8.34 -6.45
N PRO A 94 -28.45 -7.74 -7.66
CA PRO A 94 -27.52 -8.03 -8.73
C PRO A 94 -26.07 -7.80 -8.29
N GLY A 95 -25.14 -8.64 -8.77
CA GLY A 95 -23.75 -8.62 -8.31
C GLY A 95 -23.07 -7.26 -8.44
N PHE A 96 -23.19 -6.59 -9.59
CA PHE A 96 -22.50 -5.30 -9.81
C PHE A 96 -22.96 -4.19 -8.85
N GLU A 97 -24.28 -4.01 -8.68
CA GLU A 97 -24.85 -3.01 -7.77
C GLU A 97 -24.48 -3.31 -6.31
N LYS A 98 -24.50 -4.59 -5.94
CA LYS A 98 -24.05 -5.03 -4.62
C LYS A 98 -22.58 -4.66 -4.36
N TYR A 99 -21.69 -4.97 -5.29
CA TYR A 99 -20.26 -4.69 -5.14
C TYR A 99 -19.96 -3.19 -5.14
N SER A 100 -20.61 -2.40 -5.99
CA SER A 100 -20.37 -0.96 -6.06
C SER A 100 -20.75 -0.26 -4.75
N HIS A 101 -21.84 -0.68 -4.11
CA HIS A 101 -22.25 -0.14 -2.82
C HIS A 101 -21.30 -0.52 -1.69
N ILE A 102 -20.87 -1.78 -1.62
CA ILE A 102 -19.86 -2.24 -0.65
C ILE A 102 -18.57 -1.43 -0.80
N LEU A 103 -18.12 -1.21 -2.03
CA LEU A 103 -16.92 -0.41 -2.29
C LEU A 103 -17.05 1.03 -1.78
N ALA A 104 -18.22 1.63 -1.90
CA ALA A 104 -18.48 2.97 -1.40
C ALA A 104 -18.38 3.02 0.14
N ILE A 105 -18.96 2.05 0.84
CA ILE A 105 -18.90 1.94 2.30
C ILE A 105 -17.46 1.69 2.77
N LEU A 106 -16.74 0.75 2.13
CA LEU A 106 -15.33 0.48 2.46
C LEU A 106 -14.43 1.69 2.21
N ALA A 107 -14.69 2.46 1.14
CA ALA A 107 -13.99 3.72 0.90
C ALA A 107 -14.27 4.74 2.02
N LYS A 108 -15.50 4.79 2.52
CA LYS A 108 -15.88 5.66 3.64
C LYS A 108 -15.21 5.25 4.95
N LEU A 109 -15.20 3.96 5.29
CA LEU A 109 -14.48 3.42 6.44
C LEU A 109 -12.99 3.80 6.39
N ARG A 110 -12.34 3.63 5.23
CA ARG A 110 -10.93 4.04 5.04
C ARG A 110 -10.73 5.54 5.21
N GLN A 111 -11.64 6.37 4.72
CA GLN A 111 -11.57 7.82 4.91
C GLN A 111 -11.67 8.19 6.40
N ILE A 112 -12.60 7.57 7.14
CA ILE A 112 -12.78 7.79 8.59
C ILE A 112 -11.50 7.42 9.34
N VAL A 113 -10.91 6.26 9.03
CA VAL A 113 -9.63 5.81 9.63
C VAL A 113 -8.47 6.72 9.24
N GLY A 114 -8.37 7.16 7.98
CA GLY A 114 -7.35 8.10 7.54
C GLY A 114 -7.39 9.41 8.33
N LEU A 115 -8.58 9.95 8.60
CA LEU A 115 -8.77 11.14 9.42
C LEU A 115 -8.38 10.92 10.89
N ALA A 116 -8.74 9.78 11.47
CA ALA A 116 -8.42 9.46 12.87
C ALA A 116 -6.91 9.41 13.14
N LYS A 117 -6.12 8.99 12.16
CA LYS A 117 -4.67 8.85 12.30
C LYS A 117 -3.91 10.17 12.10
N VAL A 118 -4.58 11.26 11.72
CA VAL A 118 -3.93 12.54 11.42
C VAL A 118 -3.13 13.05 12.62
N ASP A 119 -3.70 13.01 13.82
CA ASP A 119 -3.06 13.62 14.99
C ASP A 119 -1.81 12.84 15.41
N SER A 120 -1.88 11.51 15.45
CA SER A 120 -0.70 10.67 15.66
C SER A 120 0.36 10.85 14.57
N CYS A 121 -0.05 11.07 13.31
CA CYS A 121 0.88 11.34 12.22
C CYS A 121 1.58 12.69 12.39
N VAL A 122 0.85 13.72 12.82
CA VAL A 122 1.38 15.06 13.07
C VAL A 122 2.43 15.02 14.18
N GLU A 123 2.14 14.34 15.29
CA GLU A 123 3.10 14.20 16.40
C GLU A 123 4.38 13.49 15.95
N LYS A 124 4.26 12.40 15.19
CA LYS A 124 5.42 11.69 14.62
C LYS A 124 6.26 12.56 13.69
N VAL A 125 5.63 13.41 12.89
CA VAL A 125 6.34 14.37 12.03
C VAL A 125 7.11 15.39 12.88
N ARG A 126 6.49 15.91 13.95
CA ARG A 126 7.11 16.87 14.87
C ARG A 126 8.28 16.25 15.62
N GLU A 127 8.12 15.04 16.15
CA GLU A 127 9.16 14.27 16.82
C GLU A 127 10.38 14.10 15.91
N TYR A 128 10.18 13.54 14.71
CA TYR A 128 11.26 13.33 13.76
C TYR A 128 11.98 14.64 13.36
N LEU A 129 11.23 15.73 13.16
CA LEU A 129 11.80 17.02 12.79
C LEU A 129 12.47 17.75 13.96
N ALA A 130 12.13 17.43 15.20
CA ALA A 130 12.73 18.01 16.41
C ALA A 130 14.04 17.32 16.81
N GLU A 131 14.20 16.02 16.53
CA GLU A 131 15.41 15.27 16.84
C GLU A 131 16.62 15.62 15.96
N GLU A 132 16.46 16.52 14.97
CA GLU A 132 17.47 16.85 13.94
C GLU A 132 18.03 15.61 13.21
N ASN A 133 17.25 14.53 13.19
CA ASN A 133 17.61 13.26 12.61
C ASN A 133 17.48 13.26 11.07
N GLY A 134 18.34 12.47 10.42
CA GLY A 134 18.28 12.24 8.98
C GLY A 134 18.60 13.50 8.16
N ASN A 135 17.66 13.92 7.31
CA ASN A 135 17.81 15.08 6.41
C ASN A 135 16.75 16.17 6.65
N GLY A 136 16.02 16.11 7.77
CA GLY A 136 15.02 17.12 8.13
C GLY A 136 13.87 17.25 7.15
N LYS A 137 13.60 16.21 6.34
CA LYS A 137 12.49 16.14 5.38
C LYS A 137 11.69 14.87 5.59
N VAL A 138 10.36 15.01 5.55
CA VAL A 138 9.39 13.91 5.73
C VAL A 138 8.42 13.88 4.56
N THR A 139 8.12 12.69 4.06
CA THR A 139 7.05 12.51 3.06
C THR A 139 5.92 11.65 3.62
N ILE A 140 4.68 12.11 3.48
CA ILE A 140 3.48 11.43 3.95
C ILE A 140 2.71 10.89 2.74
N GLY A 141 2.57 9.57 2.66
CA GLY A 141 1.82 8.85 1.64
C GLY A 141 0.32 8.80 1.95
N LEU A 142 -0.48 9.33 1.03
CA LEU A 142 -1.91 9.59 1.20
C LEU A 142 -2.76 9.02 0.05
N HIS A 143 -4.05 8.87 0.31
CA HIS A 143 -5.09 8.48 -0.63
C HIS A 143 -6.20 9.53 -0.72
N HIS A 144 -6.71 10.02 0.41
CA HIS A 144 -7.85 10.93 0.45
C HIS A 144 -7.44 12.41 0.54
N LYS A 145 -8.04 13.25 -0.32
CA LYS A 145 -7.81 14.71 -0.33
C LYS A 145 -8.16 15.39 1.00
N VAL A 146 -9.23 14.93 1.68
CA VAL A 146 -9.64 15.51 2.97
C VAL A 146 -8.60 15.29 4.08
N VAL A 147 -7.93 14.13 4.08
CA VAL A 147 -6.85 13.81 5.02
C VAL A 147 -5.64 14.69 4.72
N SER A 148 -5.30 14.85 3.44
CA SER A 148 -4.24 15.77 3.00
C SER A 148 -4.49 17.21 3.42
N ALA A 149 -5.72 17.72 3.28
CA ALA A 149 -6.06 19.09 3.65
C ALA A 149 -5.94 19.32 5.16
N LEU A 150 -6.35 18.34 5.98
CA LEU A 150 -6.22 18.45 7.42
C LEU A 150 -4.75 18.40 7.88
N LEU A 151 -3.94 17.54 7.27
CA LEU A 151 -2.48 17.52 7.50
C LEU A 151 -1.81 18.82 7.09
N GLU A 152 -2.19 19.39 5.94
CA GLU A 152 -1.66 20.68 5.48
C GLU A 152 -1.91 21.78 6.51
N ALA A 153 -3.12 21.86 7.06
CA ALA A 153 -3.47 22.82 8.09
C ALA A 153 -2.69 22.58 9.40
N LYS A 154 -2.62 21.33 9.87
CA LYS A 154 -1.98 20.98 11.14
C LYS A 154 -0.44 21.00 11.12
N LEU A 155 0.16 20.97 9.94
CA LEU A 155 1.62 21.03 9.73
C LEU A 155 2.04 22.32 9.02
N SER A 156 1.19 23.36 9.05
CA SER A 156 1.43 24.62 8.34
C SER A 156 2.75 25.29 8.74
N GLU A 157 3.20 25.09 9.97
CA GLU A 157 4.50 25.54 10.47
C GLU A 157 5.70 25.00 9.66
N PHE A 158 5.54 23.85 8.99
CA PHE A 158 6.56 23.20 8.15
C PHE A 158 6.39 23.45 6.66
N ASN A 159 5.47 24.36 6.30
CA ASN A 159 5.21 24.80 4.93
C ASN A 159 5.01 23.60 3.96
N PRO A 160 4.01 22.73 4.17
CA PRO A 160 3.87 21.49 3.42
C PRO A 160 3.78 21.71 1.90
N ILE A 161 4.32 20.78 1.12
CA ILE A 161 4.14 20.73 -0.34
C ILE A 161 3.17 19.60 -0.66
N ILE A 162 2.15 19.88 -1.48
CA ILE A 162 1.19 18.86 -1.92
C ILE A 162 1.60 18.33 -3.29
N LEU A 163 1.68 17.00 -3.39
CA LEU A 163 1.82 16.27 -4.63
C LEU A 163 0.59 15.38 -4.87
N ASN A 164 -0.28 15.80 -5.79
CA ASN A 164 -1.48 15.05 -6.16
C ASN A 164 -1.45 14.57 -7.61
N GLY A 165 -2.36 13.65 -7.95
CA GLY A 165 -2.41 13.02 -9.28
C GLY A 165 -2.86 13.93 -10.40
N GLU A 166 -3.48 15.08 -10.08
CA GLU A 166 -4.03 16.04 -11.05
C GLU A 166 -2.98 17.06 -11.52
N MET A 167 -1.80 17.08 -10.89
CA MET A 167 -0.69 17.94 -11.28
C MET A 167 -0.07 17.49 -12.60
N SER A 168 0.26 18.46 -13.46
CA SER A 168 1.04 18.18 -14.67
C SER A 168 2.45 17.69 -14.32
N PRO A 169 3.14 16.97 -15.22
CA PRO A 169 4.51 16.51 -15.00
C PRO A 169 5.47 17.65 -14.60
N GLU A 170 5.33 18.83 -15.21
CA GLU A 170 6.16 20.01 -14.91
C GLU A 170 5.92 20.52 -13.49
N LYS A 171 4.65 20.54 -13.04
CA LYS A 171 4.31 20.93 -11.66
C LYS A 171 4.83 19.92 -10.65
N LYS A 172 4.75 18.61 -10.95
CA LYS A 172 5.30 17.55 -10.08
C LYS A 172 6.82 17.69 -9.95
N LEU A 173 7.52 17.95 -11.06
CA LEU A 173 8.97 18.18 -11.05
C LEU A 173 9.37 19.44 -10.27
N ARG A 174 8.61 20.54 -10.43
CA ARG A 174 8.83 21.76 -9.64
C ARG A 174 8.65 21.48 -8.15
N ALA A 175 7.59 20.77 -7.76
CA ALA A 175 7.35 20.38 -6.37
C ALA A 175 8.50 19.53 -5.79
N GLU A 176 9.02 18.56 -6.57
CA GLU A 176 10.20 17.78 -6.19
C GLU A 176 11.43 18.67 -5.97
N ASN A 177 11.73 19.57 -6.90
CA ASN A 177 12.89 20.45 -6.80
C ASN A 177 12.77 21.43 -5.63
N THR A 178 11.60 22.06 -5.45
CA THR A 178 11.34 22.92 -4.29
C THR A 178 11.48 22.14 -2.99
N PHE A 179 10.94 20.91 -2.94
CA PHE A 179 11.09 20.07 -1.75
C PHE A 179 12.54 19.67 -1.51
N ARG A 180 13.37 19.51 -2.53
CA ARG A 180 14.80 19.22 -2.39
C ARG A 180 15.60 20.42 -1.88
N GLU A 181 15.37 21.59 -2.47
CA GLU A 181 16.26 22.75 -2.37
C GLU A 181 15.86 23.74 -1.28
N ASP A 182 14.57 23.86 -0.97
CA ASP A 182 14.07 24.81 0.03
C ASP A 182 14.15 24.20 1.45
N PRO A 183 14.98 24.75 2.36
CA PRO A 183 15.12 24.24 3.72
C PRO A 183 13.89 24.55 4.61
N THR A 184 13.04 25.50 4.22
CA THR A 184 11.81 25.84 4.96
C THR A 184 10.69 24.84 4.70
N ARG A 185 10.76 24.12 3.57
CA ARG A 185 9.78 23.11 3.13
C ARG A 185 10.18 21.73 3.65
N LYS A 186 9.71 21.37 4.85
CA LYS A 186 10.13 20.12 5.52
C LYS A 186 9.18 18.94 5.32
N VAL A 187 7.93 19.19 4.90
CA VAL A 187 6.92 18.15 4.72
C VAL A 187 6.42 18.08 3.27
N MET A 188 6.33 16.87 2.74
CA MET A 188 5.68 16.56 1.45
C MET A 188 4.44 15.69 1.72
N LEU A 189 3.27 16.13 1.26
CA LEU A 189 2.01 15.38 1.29
C LEU A 189 1.80 14.78 -0.10
N ALA A 190 2.06 13.49 -0.25
CA ALA A 190 2.08 12.83 -1.54
C ALA A 190 0.97 11.79 -1.68
N SER A 191 0.12 11.95 -2.69
CA SER A 191 -0.71 10.84 -3.14
C SER A 191 0.18 9.69 -3.60
N ILE A 192 -0.02 8.49 -3.05
CA ILE A 192 0.83 7.32 -3.37
C ILE A 192 0.81 7.00 -4.85
N LEU A 193 -0.33 7.22 -5.51
CA LEU A 193 -0.46 7.05 -6.96
C LEU A 193 0.36 8.09 -7.73
N ALA A 194 0.32 9.36 -7.30
CA ALA A 194 1.06 10.45 -7.94
C ALA A 194 2.58 10.31 -7.74
N ALA A 195 3.01 9.89 -6.56
CA ALA A 195 4.41 9.59 -6.24
C ALA A 195 4.93 8.31 -6.94
N GLY A 196 4.04 7.50 -7.49
CA GLY A 196 4.38 6.34 -8.31
C GLY A 196 4.99 6.69 -9.67
N GLU A 197 4.90 7.94 -10.13
CA GLU A 197 5.27 8.38 -11.48
C GLU A 197 6.55 9.21 -11.50
N GLY A 198 7.68 8.62 -11.92
CA GLY A 198 8.88 9.36 -12.34
C GLY A 198 9.68 10.16 -11.29
N LEU A 199 9.11 10.49 -10.14
CA LEU A 199 9.75 11.37 -9.15
C LEU A 199 10.89 10.68 -8.38
N ASN A 200 11.77 11.50 -7.80
CA ASN A 200 12.95 11.07 -7.04
C ASN A 200 12.97 11.68 -5.65
N PHE A 201 12.91 10.84 -4.62
CA PHE A 201 12.92 11.25 -3.21
C PHE A 201 14.13 10.70 -2.43
N GLN A 202 15.23 10.34 -3.11
CA GLN A 202 16.43 9.81 -2.44
C GLN A 202 17.11 10.76 -1.44
N PHE A 203 16.69 12.04 -1.42
CA PHE A 203 17.10 13.07 -0.47
C PHE A 203 16.19 13.13 0.77
N CYS A 204 15.22 12.22 0.90
CA CYS A 204 14.31 12.08 2.03
C CYS A 204 14.57 10.70 2.67
N SER A 205 14.84 10.68 3.98
CA SER A 205 15.24 9.46 4.72
C SER A 205 14.10 8.90 5.57
N TYR A 206 13.00 9.65 5.69
CA TYR A 206 11.84 9.26 6.45
C TYR A 206 10.55 9.49 5.68
N ALA A 207 9.73 8.44 5.58
CA ALA A 207 8.39 8.56 5.02
C ALA A 207 7.37 7.87 5.93
N ILE A 208 6.17 8.44 5.98
CA ILE A 208 5.03 7.87 6.69
C ILE A 208 3.98 7.46 5.67
N LEU A 209 3.62 6.18 5.59
CA LEU A 209 2.45 5.68 4.89
C LEU A 209 1.25 5.78 5.82
N LEU A 210 0.58 6.94 5.78
CA LEU A 210 -0.64 7.15 6.55
C LEU A 210 -1.81 6.37 5.96
N GLU A 211 -1.95 6.29 4.63
CA GLU A 211 -3.06 5.59 3.99
C GLU A 211 -2.55 4.53 3.01
N ARG A 212 -2.50 3.28 3.48
CA ARG A 212 -2.01 2.14 2.68
C ARG A 212 -2.79 1.94 1.39
N GLN A 213 -2.14 1.32 0.41
CA GLN A 213 -2.76 0.95 -0.86
C GLN A 213 -3.03 -0.54 -0.91
N TRP A 214 -4.17 -0.94 -1.47
CA TRP A 214 -4.53 -2.35 -1.63
C TRP A 214 -3.58 -3.18 -2.54
N ASN A 215 -2.70 -2.49 -3.28
CA ASN A 215 -1.84 -3.06 -4.30
C ASN A 215 -0.36 -2.94 -3.86
N THR A 216 0.22 -4.06 -3.44
CA THR A 216 1.61 -4.15 -2.97
C THR A 216 2.63 -3.52 -3.94
N PRO A 217 2.60 -3.82 -5.27
CA PRO A 217 3.44 -3.12 -6.25
C PRO A 217 3.44 -1.60 -6.17
N LYS A 218 2.31 -0.96 -5.83
CA LYS A 218 2.24 0.51 -5.71
C LYS A 218 2.97 1.02 -4.47
N GLU A 219 2.87 0.31 -3.35
CA GLU A 219 3.65 0.64 -2.15
C GLU A 219 5.15 0.43 -2.39
N VAL A 220 5.54 -0.70 -3.01
CA VAL A 220 6.95 -0.96 -3.35
C VAL A 220 7.50 0.08 -4.33
N GLN A 221 6.67 0.55 -5.27
CA GLN A 221 7.05 1.61 -6.19
C GLN A 221 7.26 2.95 -5.46
N PHE A 222 6.40 3.26 -4.48
CA PHE A 222 6.53 4.45 -3.64
C PHE A 222 7.78 4.39 -2.76
N GLU A 223 8.01 3.30 -2.04
CA GLU A 223 9.22 3.06 -1.24
C GLU A 223 10.50 3.19 -2.10
N GLY A 224 10.45 2.66 -3.33
CA GLY A 224 11.53 2.75 -4.30
C GLY A 224 11.88 4.17 -4.75
N ARG A 225 11.07 5.19 -4.44
CA ARG A 225 11.39 6.60 -4.69
C ARG A 225 12.44 7.13 -3.72
N PHE A 226 12.45 6.58 -2.51
CA PHE A 226 13.37 6.92 -1.43
C PHE A 226 14.59 6.01 -1.49
N HIS A 227 14.38 4.69 -1.52
CA HIS A 227 15.47 3.70 -1.51
C HIS A 227 15.89 3.30 -2.92
N ARG A 228 16.77 4.12 -3.51
CA ARG A 228 17.31 3.93 -4.88
C ARG A 228 18.73 4.46 -5.03
N ARG A 229 19.32 4.28 -6.21
CA ARG A 229 20.64 4.86 -6.53
C ARG A 229 20.63 6.37 -6.23
N GLY A 230 21.64 6.83 -5.49
CA GLY A 230 21.77 8.22 -5.04
C GLY A 230 21.36 8.44 -3.58
N THR A 231 20.73 7.45 -2.94
CA THR A 231 20.44 7.49 -1.50
C THR A 231 21.72 7.50 -0.69
N LYS A 232 21.79 8.39 0.32
CA LYS A 232 22.97 8.57 1.18
C LYS A 232 22.76 8.19 2.63
N LEU A 233 21.51 8.22 3.11
CA LEU A 233 21.13 7.93 4.49
C LEU A 233 20.29 6.66 4.54
N PRO A 234 20.28 5.93 5.68
CA PRO A 234 19.28 4.90 5.92
C PRO A 234 17.87 5.45 5.67
N VAL A 235 17.01 4.64 5.08
CA VAL A 235 15.63 5.03 4.74
C VAL A 235 14.68 4.22 5.59
N THR A 236 13.81 4.91 6.33
CA THR A 236 12.71 4.30 7.07
C THR A 236 11.38 4.72 6.46
N VAL A 237 10.53 3.73 6.19
CA VAL A 237 9.14 3.94 5.82
C VAL A 237 8.26 3.39 6.95
N GLU A 238 7.59 4.28 7.66
CA GLU A 238 6.69 3.94 8.76
C GLU A 238 5.25 3.78 8.24
N TYR A 239 4.57 2.70 8.60
CA TYR A 239 3.20 2.39 8.23
C TYR A 239 2.33 2.57 9.47
N LEU A 240 1.37 3.50 9.41
CA LEU A 240 0.44 3.75 10.50
C LEU A 240 -0.82 2.94 10.32
N VAL A 241 -1.10 2.07 11.29
CA VAL A 241 -2.25 1.14 11.29
C VAL A 241 -3.11 1.41 12.50
N ALA A 242 -4.37 1.80 12.30
CA ALA A 242 -5.29 1.93 13.41
C ALA A 242 -5.82 0.55 13.83
N ARG A 243 -5.64 0.21 15.11
CA ARG A 243 -6.14 -1.03 15.71
C ARG A 243 -7.68 -1.09 15.71
N GLY A 244 -8.23 -2.28 15.54
CA GLY A 244 -9.67 -2.52 15.54
C GLY A 244 -10.36 -1.94 14.31
N SER A 245 -9.63 -1.74 13.21
CA SER A 245 -10.13 -1.05 12.03
C SER A 245 -9.76 -1.76 10.73
N ILE A 246 -10.35 -1.30 9.63
CA ILE A 246 -10.07 -1.80 8.27
C ILE A 246 -8.58 -1.78 7.89
N ASP A 247 -7.74 -1.00 8.57
CA ASP A 247 -6.29 -0.96 8.33
C ASP A 247 -5.58 -2.28 8.65
N GLU A 248 -6.03 -3.02 9.67
CA GLU A 248 -5.37 -4.28 10.09
C GLU A 248 -5.54 -5.34 9.00
N TRP A 249 -6.77 -5.51 8.52
CA TRP A 249 -7.03 -6.38 7.38
C TRP A 249 -6.29 -5.92 6.13
N LEU A 250 -6.28 -4.63 5.84
CA LEU A 250 -5.55 -4.09 4.69
C LEU A 250 -4.06 -4.41 4.79
N THR A 251 -3.52 -4.34 6.01
CA THR A 251 -2.12 -4.69 6.29
C THR A 251 -1.86 -6.17 6.05
N GLU A 252 -2.65 -7.05 6.65
CA GLU A 252 -2.55 -8.50 6.45
C GLU A 252 -2.64 -8.87 4.97
N LEU A 253 -3.63 -8.33 4.25
CA LEU A 253 -3.80 -8.55 2.82
C LEU A 253 -2.55 -8.16 2.03
N VAL A 254 -2.03 -6.95 2.26
CA VAL A 254 -0.92 -6.40 1.48
C VAL A 254 0.39 -7.14 1.80
N GLU A 255 0.61 -7.53 3.06
CA GLU A 255 1.76 -8.34 3.47
C GLU A 255 1.68 -9.78 2.94
N LYS A 256 0.51 -10.42 2.97
CA LYS A 256 0.27 -11.73 2.34
C LYS A 256 0.61 -11.66 0.86
N LYS A 257 0.09 -10.67 0.13
CA LYS A 257 0.45 -10.45 -1.29
C LYS A 257 1.94 -10.20 -1.51
N ARG A 258 2.60 -9.46 -0.62
CA ARG A 258 4.05 -9.19 -0.69
C ARG A 258 4.87 -10.46 -0.57
N HIS A 259 4.54 -11.32 0.40
CA HIS A 259 5.18 -12.61 0.58
C HIS A 259 5.12 -13.46 -0.69
N TRP A 260 3.93 -13.57 -1.29
CA TRP A 260 3.73 -14.38 -2.49
C TRP A 260 4.51 -13.89 -3.70
N ILE A 261 4.57 -12.56 -3.91
CA ILE A 261 5.36 -11.96 -4.99
C ILE A 261 6.85 -12.29 -4.80
N ASN A 262 7.37 -12.18 -3.56
CA ASN A 262 8.77 -12.48 -3.29
C ASN A 262 9.07 -13.97 -3.47
N SER A 263 8.24 -14.85 -2.92
CA SER A 263 8.40 -16.30 -3.03
C SER A 263 8.29 -16.80 -4.48
N ALA A 264 7.48 -16.16 -5.34
CA ALA A 264 7.43 -16.48 -6.76
C ALA A 264 8.73 -16.12 -7.51
N LEU A 265 9.56 -15.22 -6.97
CA LEU A 265 10.72 -14.64 -7.64
C LEU A 265 12.08 -15.09 -7.08
N GLU A 266 12.15 -15.60 -5.85
CA GLU A 266 13.40 -16.06 -5.20
C GLU A 266 13.62 -17.58 -5.36
N LYS A 267 14.77 -18.02 -5.87
CA LYS A 267 15.13 -19.45 -5.94
C LYS A 267 15.32 -20.00 -4.52
N GLY A 268 14.62 -21.08 -4.15
CA GLY A 268 14.94 -21.87 -2.96
C GLY A 268 14.24 -21.53 -1.63
N THR A 269 13.28 -20.61 -1.58
CA THR A 269 12.45 -20.41 -0.37
C THR A 269 11.29 -21.41 -0.33
N THR A 270 11.34 -22.33 0.64
CA THR A 270 10.26 -23.25 0.99
C THR A 270 9.03 -22.49 1.51
N PHE A 271 7.86 -23.06 1.23
CA PHE A 271 6.55 -22.58 1.62
C PHE A 271 6.47 -22.17 3.10
N GLY A 272 5.71 -21.11 3.38
CA GLY A 272 5.07 -20.91 4.68
C GLY A 272 3.55 -20.81 4.50
N PRO A 273 2.80 -21.00 5.60
CA PRO A 273 2.54 -22.27 6.26
C PRO A 273 1.59 -23.18 5.45
N GLU A 274 1.65 -24.49 5.69
CA GLU A 274 0.57 -25.41 5.37
C GLU A 274 -0.56 -25.18 6.38
N GLU A 275 -1.65 -24.53 5.95
CA GLU A 275 -3.02 -24.69 6.47
C GLU A 275 -3.96 -23.72 5.76
N GLY A 276 -5.07 -24.24 5.22
CA GLY A 276 -6.26 -23.45 4.87
C GLY A 276 -6.22 -22.74 3.51
N GLU A 277 -6.96 -23.31 2.56
CA GLU A 277 -7.50 -22.61 1.39
C GLU A 277 -8.28 -21.37 1.82
N GLU A 278 -7.73 -20.16 1.65
CA GLU A 278 -8.52 -18.93 1.58
C GLU A 278 -7.91 -17.98 0.54
N ASP A 279 -8.45 -18.19 -0.66
CA ASP A 279 -8.88 -17.29 -1.71
C ASP A 279 -8.17 -15.94 -1.97
N PHE A 280 -7.88 -15.70 -3.26
CA PHE A 280 -7.02 -14.60 -3.75
C PHE A 280 -7.67 -13.71 -4.83
N SER A 281 -8.98 -13.80 -5.05
CA SER A 281 -9.66 -12.65 -5.63
C SER A 281 -9.71 -11.54 -4.59
N PHE A 282 -9.74 -10.30 -5.03
CA PHE A 282 -10.26 -9.23 -4.20
C PHE A 282 -11.70 -9.59 -3.82
N ASN A 283 -11.87 -10.34 -2.74
CA ASN A 283 -13.18 -10.67 -2.25
C ASN A 283 -13.61 -9.52 -1.34
N TYR A 284 -14.08 -8.45 -1.98
CA TYR A 284 -14.69 -7.33 -1.26
C TYR A 284 -15.82 -7.79 -0.33
N MET A 285 -16.43 -8.97 -0.58
CA MET A 285 -17.41 -9.56 0.33
C MET A 285 -16.77 -10.10 1.59
N GLU A 286 -15.63 -10.77 1.50
CA GLU A 286 -14.93 -11.31 2.66
C GLU A 286 -14.48 -10.18 3.58
N LEU A 287 -13.85 -9.15 3.01
CA LEU A 287 -13.52 -7.92 3.71
C LEU A 287 -14.78 -7.29 4.33
N ALA A 288 -15.84 -7.15 3.53
CA ALA A 288 -17.05 -6.52 4.01
C ALA A 288 -17.68 -7.30 5.16
N ASN A 289 -17.69 -8.64 5.08
CA ASN A 289 -18.17 -9.52 6.13
C ASN A 289 -17.30 -9.45 7.39
N MET A 290 -15.97 -9.43 7.26
CA MET A 290 -15.05 -9.28 8.40
C MET A 290 -15.23 -7.94 9.10
N CYS A 291 -15.31 -6.85 8.32
CA CYS A 291 -15.65 -5.52 8.81
C CYS A 291 -17.00 -5.54 9.53
N ALA A 292 -18.06 -6.02 8.88
CA ALA A 292 -19.41 -6.07 9.43
C ALA A 292 -19.47 -6.86 10.74
N GLN A 293 -18.81 -8.01 10.82
CA GLN A 293 -18.85 -8.87 12.02
C GLN A 293 -17.95 -8.37 13.17
N GLY A 294 -17.24 -7.25 13.01
CA GLY A 294 -16.32 -6.73 14.02
C GLY A 294 -15.17 -7.70 14.34
N LYS A 295 -14.86 -8.63 13.42
CA LYS A 295 -13.85 -9.69 13.57
C LYS A 295 -12.42 -9.22 13.29
N LEU A 296 -12.22 -7.91 13.19
CA LEU A 296 -10.90 -7.28 13.04
C LEU A 296 -10.24 -7.04 14.41
N LYS A 297 -10.47 -7.93 15.38
CA LYS A 297 -9.99 -7.81 16.77
C LYS A 297 -9.08 -8.96 17.13
#